data_AF-A0A9P5N7Y0-F1
#
_entry.id   AF-A0A9P5N7Y0-F1
#
_cell.length_a   1.000
_cell.length_b   1.000
_cell.length_c   1.000
_cell.angle_alpha   90.00
_cell.angle_beta   90.00
_cell.angle_gamma   90.00
#
_symmetry.space_group_name_H-M   'P 1'
#
loop_
_entity.id
_entity.type
_entity.pdbx_description
1 polymer ?
#
loop_
_entity_poly.entity_id
_entity_poly.type
_entity_poly.pdbx_seq_one_letter_code
_entity_poly.pdbx_strand_id
1 'polypeptide(L)'
;MAPSRDVEQNITSSCSPSVLRSATGHIIATAPSKFESAFIIDDLKYQFSCILPSSIPPFECKDAVLTFTHIKQLTSTRLFNGKIGSETVNLDIQNGPNIQGTLDKPLEESITQFLCTQRL
;
A
#
# COMPACT_ATOMS: atom_id res chain seq x y z
N MET A 1 -20.73 26.95 40.95
CA MET A 1 -19.50 27.48 40.30
C MET A 1 -18.68 26.28 39.85
N ALA A 2 -18.15 26.34 38.63
CA ALA A 2 -17.66 25.24 37.78
C ALA A 2 -16.62 24.28 38.42
N PRO A 3 -16.54 23.02 37.93
CA PRO A 3 -15.57 22.03 38.40
C PRO A 3 -14.15 22.28 37.88
N SER A 4 -13.20 21.74 38.65
CA SER A 4 -11.76 21.69 38.47
C SER A 4 -11.33 21.34 37.05
N ARG A 5 -10.34 22.09 36.54
CA ARG A 5 -9.59 21.76 35.33
C ARG A 5 -8.46 20.81 35.73
N ASP A 6 -8.70 19.50 35.62
CA ASP A 6 -7.64 18.52 35.68
C ASP A 6 -6.78 18.64 34.41
N VAL A 7 -5.56 19.13 34.64
CA VAL A 7 -4.42 18.99 33.74
C VAL A 7 -3.96 17.54 33.87
N GLU A 8 -4.36 16.67 32.95
CA GLU A 8 -3.71 15.38 32.77
C GLU A 8 -2.89 15.41 31.46
N GLN A 9 -1.76 16.10 31.55
CA GLN A 9 -0.64 15.87 30.65
C GLN A 9 0.06 14.59 31.09
N ASN A 10 -0.39 13.42 30.61
CA ASN A 10 0.48 12.25 30.60
C ASN A 10 0.01 11.19 29.60
N ILE A 11 0.55 11.23 28.38
CA ILE A 11 0.69 10.02 27.57
C ILE A 11 2.13 9.90 27.08
N THR A 12 3.03 9.66 28.03
CA THR A 12 4.21 8.84 27.71
C THR A 12 3.73 7.39 27.60
N SER A 13 3.25 6.98 26.42
CA SER A 13 3.03 5.56 26.13
C SER A 13 4.35 4.92 25.68
N SER A 14 5.05 4.33 26.64
CA SER A 14 6.22 3.48 26.47
C SER A 14 5.86 2.05 26.07
N CYS A 15 5.09 1.88 24.99
CA CYS A 15 4.73 0.57 24.45
C CYS A 15 4.43 0.77 22.98
N SER A 16 5.34 0.40 22.05
CA SER A 16 5.23 0.71 20.61
C SER A 16 3.82 0.41 20.09
N PRO A 17 2.95 1.42 19.91
CA PRO A 17 1.68 1.19 19.29
C PRO A 17 2.02 1.06 17.82
N SER A 18 1.85 -0.13 17.25
CA SER A 18 1.87 -0.32 15.80
C SER A 18 0.65 0.42 15.23
N VAL A 19 0.66 1.76 15.25
CA VAL A 19 -0.39 2.59 14.68
C VAL A 19 -0.39 2.29 13.19
N LEU A 20 -1.37 1.53 12.74
CA LEU A 20 -1.59 1.29 11.32
C LEU A 20 -1.91 2.63 10.69
N ARG A 21 -1.00 3.10 9.85
CA ARG A 21 -1.18 4.26 8.98
C ARG A 21 -1.75 3.77 7.66
N SER A 22 -2.59 4.57 7.04
CA SER A 22 -3.10 4.32 5.70
C SER A 22 -2.84 5.52 4.81
N ALA A 23 -2.65 5.25 3.52
CA ALA A 23 -2.49 6.26 2.49
C ALA A 23 -3.24 5.84 1.24
N THR A 24 -3.96 6.78 0.64
CA THR A 24 -4.64 6.56 -0.61
C THR A 24 -3.72 6.84 -1.79
N GLY A 25 -3.98 6.14 -2.88
CA GLY A 25 -3.18 6.18 -4.09
C GLY A 25 -3.88 5.45 -5.22
N HIS A 26 -3.14 5.25 -6.29
CA HIS A 26 -3.63 4.55 -7.47
C HIS A 26 -2.64 3.48 -7.92
N ILE A 27 -3.15 2.51 -8.67
CA ILE A 27 -2.38 1.45 -9.32
C ILE A 27 -2.74 1.48 -10.79
N ILE A 28 -1.74 1.57 -11.67
CA ILE A 28 -1.93 1.62 -13.12
C ILE A 28 -1.00 0.61 -13.77
N ALA A 29 -1.54 -0.24 -14.64
CA ALA A 29 -0.74 -1.07 -15.52
C ALA A 29 -0.07 -0.22 -16.61
N THR A 30 1.24 0.01 -16.47
CA THR A 30 2.04 0.75 -17.46
C THR A 30 2.46 -0.09 -18.66
N ALA A 31 2.53 -1.42 -18.50
CA ALA A 31 2.84 -2.38 -19.55
C ALA A 31 2.17 -3.72 -19.23
N PRO A 32 2.09 -4.66 -20.19
CA PRO A 32 1.41 -5.94 -19.97
C PRO A 32 2.03 -6.77 -18.83
N SER A 33 3.34 -6.67 -18.63
CA SER A 33 4.06 -7.32 -17.54
C SER A 33 4.54 -6.34 -16.46
N LYS A 34 4.02 -5.10 -16.44
CA LYS A 34 4.46 -4.08 -15.49
C LYS A 34 3.34 -3.17 -15.04
N PHE A 35 3.17 -3.01 -13.74
CA PHE A 35 2.28 -2.01 -13.17
C PHE A 35 3.03 -1.11 -12.20
N GLU A 36 2.50 0.07 -11.99
CA GLU A 36 3.04 1.06 -11.06
C GLU A 36 1.96 1.46 -10.08
N SER A 37 2.33 1.63 -8.82
CA SER A 37 1.45 2.16 -7.80
C SER A 37 2.07 3.39 -7.16
N ALA A 38 1.24 4.40 -6.91
CA ALA A 38 1.70 5.67 -6.36
C ALA A 38 0.78 6.10 -5.22
N PHE A 39 1.40 6.38 -4.08
CA PHE A 39 0.73 6.81 -2.84
C PHE A 39 1.35 8.10 -2.35
N ILE A 40 0.54 8.99 -1.78
CA ILE A 40 1.02 10.24 -1.17
C ILE A 40 0.99 10.06 0.34
N ILE A 41 2.16 10.20 0.98
CA ILE A 41 2.35 10.06 2.43
C ILE A 41 3.19 11.24 2.90
N ASP A 42 2.67 12.05 3.83
CA ASP A 42 3.35 13.23 4.36
C ASP A 42 3.91 14.14 3.23
N ASP A 43 3.08 14.42 2.22
CA ASP A 43 3.41 15.20 1.00
C ASP A 43 4.52 14.62 0.10
N LEU A 44 5.01 13.41 0.41
CA LEU A 44 5.97 12.68 -0.42
C LEU A 44 5.24 11.64 -1.27
N LYS A 45 5.58 11.59 -2.56
CA LYS A 45 5.07 10.59 -3.49
C LYS A 45 5.92 9.32 -3.40
N TYR A 46 5.32 8.23 -2.95
CA TYR A 46 5.92 6.91 -2.93
C TYR A 46 5.46 6.14 -4.15
N GLN A 47 6.37 5.84 -5.07
CA GLN A 47 6.09 5.07 -6.27
C GLN A 47 6.70 3.66 -6.17
N PHE A 48 5.90 2.64 -6.45
CA PHE A 48 6.34 1.26 -6.54
C PHE A 48 6.15 0.78 -7.97
N SER A 49 7.23 0.35 -8.60
CA SER A 49 7.21 -0.27 -9.92
C SER A 49 7.27 -1.78 -9.74
N CYS A 50 6.23 -2.46 -10.20
CA CYS A 50 6.05 -3.90 -10.10
C CYS A 50 6.12 -4.57 -11.47
N ILE A 51 6.82 -5.70 -11.53
CA ILE A 51 6.99 -6.54 -12.71
C ILE A 51 6.29 -7.87 -12.45
N LEU A 52 5.37 -8.21 -13.34
CA LEU A 52 4.59 -9.45 -13.32
C LEU A 52 5.33 -10.53 -14.11
N PRO A 53 5.26 -11.80 -13.68
CA PRO A 53 5.86 -12.91 -14.41
C PRO A 53 5.11 -13.23 -15.71
N SER A 54 3.84 -12.85 -15.81
CA SER A 54 2.99 -13.04 -16.97
C SER A 54 2.38 -11.73 -17.44
N SER A 55 1.99 -11.71 -18.72
CA SER A 55 1.38 -10.56 -19.37
C SER A 55 -0.12 -10.53 -19.06
N ILE A 56 -0.61 -9.43 -18.50
CA ILE A 56 -2.04 -9.21 -18.24
C ILE A 56 -2.59 -8.01 -19.02
N PRO A 57 -3.91 -7.95 -19.21
CA PRO A 57 -4.56 -6.78 -19.76
C PRO A 57 -4.24 -5.53 -18.93
N PRO A 58 -4.23 -4.34 -19.56
CA PRO A 58 -4.10 -3.10 -18.83
C PRO A 58 -5.27 -2.96 -17.84
N PHE A 59 -4.94 -2.64 -16.60
CA PHE A 59 -5.89 -2.40 -15.52
C PHE A 59 -5.53 -1.14 -14.74
N GLU A 60 -6.52 -0.60 -14.05
CA GLU A 60 -6.38 0.57 -13.19
C GLU A 60 -7.17 0.33 -11.90
N CYS A 61 -6.60 0.76 -10.78
CA CYS A 61 -7.28 0.95 -9.50
C CYS A 61 -7.07 2.39 -9.08
N LYS A 62 -8.13 3.19 -9.01
CA LYS A 62 -8.05 4.57 -8.50
C LYS A 62 -8.17 4.65 -6.98
N ASP A 63 -8.80 3.65 -6.36
CA ASP A 63 -9.07 3.59 -4.92
C ASP A 63 -8.14 2.60 -4.22
N ALA A 64 -6.82 2.74 -4.44
CA ALA A 64 -5.85 1.91 -3.75
C ALA A 64 -5.51 2.52 -2.38
N VAL A 65 -5.48 1.67 -1.35
CA VAL A 65 -5.16 2.00 0.03
C VAL A 65 -3.93 1.20 0.45
N LEU A 66 -2.84 1.91 0.72
CA LEU A 66 -1.63 1.37 1.32
C LEU A 66 -1.71 1.51 2.84
N THR A 67 -1.73 0.39 3.54
CA THR A 67 -1.67 0.30 5.00
C THR A 67 -0.26 -0.09 5.43
N PHE A 68 0.33 0.61 6.39
CA PHE A 68 1.69 0.38 6.87
C PHE A 68 1.87 0.80 8.33
N THR A 69 2.89 0.27 9.00
CA THR A 69 3.19 0.65 10.39
C THR A 69 4.27 1.73 10.46
N HIS A 70 5.30 1.63 9.60
CA HIS A 70 6.41 2.57 9.58
C HIS A 70 6.81 2.91 8.15
N ILE A 71 7.13 4.19 7.88
CA ILE A 71 7.60 4.66 6.57
C ILE A 71 8.86 3.89 6.11
N LYS A 72 9.73 3.49 7.05
CA LYS A 72 10.92 2.66 6.77
C LYS A 72 10.60 1.31 6.10
N GLN A 73 9.38 0.78 6.27
CA GLN A 73 8.95 -0.45 5.60
C GLN A 73 8.63 -0.21 4.12
N LEU A 74 8.19 1.01 3.77
CA LEU A 74 7.89 1.40 2.40
C LEU A 74 9.16 1.63 1.58
N THR A 75 10.27 1.95 2.25
CA THR A 75 11.56 2.23 1.60
C THR A 75 12.39 0.98 1.24
N SER A 76 11.79 -0.21 1.27
CA SER A 76 12.53 -1.47 1.17
C SER A 76 12.48 -2.06 -0.25
N THR A 77 13.62 -2.51 -0.76
CA THR A 77 13.75 -3.26 -2.03
C THR A 77 13.53 -4.76 -1.81
N ARG A 78 12.47 -5.13 -1.10
CA ARG A 78 12.16 -6.54 -0.79
C ARG A 78 11.29 -7.17 -1.85
N LEU A 79 11.18 -8.50 -1.80
CA LEU A 79 10.24 -9.27 -2.60
C LEU A 79 8.83 -8.95 -2.12
N PHE A 80 7.97 -8.58 -3.05
CA PHE A 80 6.56 -8.36 -2.81
C PHE A 80 5.84 -9.66 -3.14
N ASN A 81 4.88 -10.06 -2.32
CA ASN A 81 4.01 -11.18 -2.66
C ASN A 81 2.61 -10.62 -2.64
N GLY A 82 1.91 -10.71 -3.76
CA GLY A 82 0.57 -10.19 -3.83
C GLY A 82 -0.24 -10.93 -4.84
N LYS A 83 -1.55 -10.84 -4.65
CA LYS A 83 -2.54 -11.40 -5.54
C LYS A 83 -3.33 -10.29 -6.21
N ILE A 84 -3.21 -10.20 -7.53
CA ILE A 84 -4.18 -9.53 -8.37
C ILE A 84 -5.29 -10.55 -8.62
N GLY A 85 -6.45 -10.33 -8.02
CA GLY A 85 -7.68 -11.09 -8.28
C GLY A 85 -8.40 -10.57 -9.52
N SER A 86 -9.60 -11.10 -9.74
CA SER A 86 -10.48 -10.64 -10.82
C SER A 86 -11.00 -9.23 -10.56
N GLU A 87 -11.35 -8.89 -9.31
CA GLU A 87 -11.96 -7.59 -8.98
C GLU A 87 -11.13 -6.76 -8.01
N THR A 88 -10.22 -7.40 -7.28
CA THR A 88 -9.45 -6.75 -6.22
C THR A 88 -7.97 -7.05 -6.38
N VAL A 89 -7.14 -6.08 -6.04
CA VAL A 89 -5.70 -6.22 -5.93
C VAL A 89 -5.33 -6.18 -4.47
N ASN A 90 -4.60 -7.20 -4.02
CA ASN A 90 -4.02 -7.23 -2.69
C ASN A 90 -2.51 -7.49 -2.81
N LEU A 91 -1.69 -6.55 -2.37
CA LEU A 91 -0.23 -6.69 -2.33
C LEU A 91 0.24 -6.74 -0.89
N ASP A 92 0.83 -7.86 -0.49
CA ASP A 92 1.44 -8.03 0.82
C ASP A 92 2.96 -7.81 0.70
N ILE A 93 3.45 -6.74 1.30
CA ILE A 93 4.88 -6.48 1.37
C ILE A 93 5.43 -7.31 2.52
N GLN A 94 6.37 -8.22 2.23
CA GLN A 94 7.11 -8.90 3.30
C GLN A 94 7.71 -7.84 4.21
N ASN A 95 7.34 -7.89 5.50
CA ASN A 95 7.64 -6.92 6.58
C ASN A 95 6.47 -6.02 7.02
N GLY A 96 5.24 -6.27 6.59
CA GLY A 96 4.02 -5.76 7.26
C GLY A 96 3.10 -4.86 6.44
N PRO A 97 3.58 -3.99 5.53
CA PRO A 97 2.68 -3.17 4.74
C PRO A 97 1.82 -4.00 3.80
N ASN A 98 0.60 -3.52 3.58
CA ASN A 98 -0.39 -4.16 2.74
C ASN A 98 -1.06 -3.10 1.85
N ILE A 99 -1.13 -3.36 0.55
CA ILE A 99 -1.81 -2.49 -0.41
C ILE A 99 -3.04 -3.22 -0.89
N GLN A 100 -4.22 -2.62 -0.71
CA GLN A 100 -5.47 -3.13 -1.23
C GLN A 100 -6.07 -2.13 -2.19
N GLY A 101 -6.70 -2.60 -3.26
CA GLY A 101 -7.46 -1.74 -4.16
C GLY A 101 -8.49 -2.54 -4.91
N THR A 102 -9.54 -1.85 -5.36
CA THR A 102 -10.55 -2.44 -6.23
C THR A 102 -10.22 -2.04 -7.67
N LEU A 103 -10.25 -3.02 -8.56
CA LEU A 103 -10.06 -2.81 -9.98
C LEU A 103 -11.29 -2.09 -10.55
N ASP A 104 -11.05 -1.04 -11.34
CA ASP A 104 -12.13 -0.35 -12.06
C ASP A 104 -12.81 -1.29 -13.07
N LYS A 105 -12.09 -2.30 -13.55
CA LYS A 105 -12.57 -3.30 -14.49
C LYS A 105 -12.16 -4.70 -14.03
N PRO A 106 -13.06 -5.69 -14.07
CA PRO A 106 -12.69 -7.05 -13.74
C PRO A 106 -11.68 -7.63 -14.74
N LEU A 107 -10.73 -8.37 -14.21
CA LEU A 107 -9.76 -9.18 -14.94
C LEU A 107 -10.23 -10.64 -14.99
N GLU A 108 -10.04 -11.28 -16.14
CA GLU A 108 -10.33 -12.70 -16.33
C GLU A 108 -9.29 -13.59 -15.62
N GLU A 109 -8.07 -13.09 -15.46
CA GLU A 109 -6.95 -13.83 -14.90
C GLU A 109 -6.53 -13.25 -13.54
N SER A 110 -6.14 -14.14 -12.63
CA SER A 110 -5.56 -13.77 -11.34
C SER A 110 -4.08 -14.12 -11.29
N ILE A 111 -3.26 -13.19 -10.83
CA ILE A 111 -1.81 -13.38 -10.64
C ILE A 111 -1.53 -13.39 -9.15
N THR A 112 -0.78 -14.38 -8.68
CA THR A 112 -0.55 -14.57 -7.23
C THR A 112 0.89 -14.26 -6.80
N GLN A 113 1.75 -13.84 -7.73
CA GLN A 113 3.15 -13.52 -7.43
C GLN A 113 3.75 -12.57 -8.46
N PHE A 114 4.46 -11.54 -8.00
CA PHE A 114 5.16 -10.56 -8.84
C PHE A 114 6.26 -9.87 -8.03
N LEU A 115 7.17 -9.16 -8.69
CA LEU A 115 8.29 -8.50 -8.02
C LEU A 115 8.12 -7.00 -8.11
N CYS A 116 8.10 -6.30 -6.97
CA CYS A 116 8.10 -4.84 -6.97
C CYS A 116 9.41 -4.27 -6.45
N THR A 117 9.71 -3.08 -6.96
CA THR A 117 10.82 -2.24 -6.55
C THR A 117 10.27 -0.85 -6.27
N GLN A 118 10.66 -0.27 -5.14
CA GLN A 118 10.28 1.10 -4.83
C GLN A 118 11.27 2.06 -5.50
N ARG A 119 10.73 3.13 -6.09
CA ARG A 119 11.50 4.23 -6.67
C ARG A 119 11.07 5.53 -5.97
N LEU A 120 12.04 6.20 -5.33
CA LEU A 120 11.89 7.54 -4.74
C LEU A 120 12.16 8.61 -5.81
#